data_AF-A0A1I4PDC5-F1
#
_entry.id   AF-A0A1I4PDC5-F1
#
_cell.length_a   1.000
_cell.length_b   1.000
_cell.length_c   1.000
_cell.angle_alpha   90.00
_cell.angle_beta   90.00
_cell.angle_gamma   90.00
#
_symmetry.space_group_name_H-M   'P 1'
#
loop_
_entity.id
_entity.type
_entity.pdbx_description
1 polymer ?
#
loop_
_entity_poly.entity_id
_entity_poly.type
_entity_poly.pdbx_seq_one_letter_code
_entity_poly.pdbx_strand_id
1 'polypeptide(L)'
;MTGGSSLLKENEKLKSDNEEFQLQLQAFEDQQNDLESTINEYEEKSASLEEEKSEIENDKDTMQDEVENLTILNDDLEQEVEHLETELANAKSKVETLTANSISGNSNSSVTVESSKFSSSGSVYYKNCSEAREAGAAPVRTGDPGYASNLDRDGDGIGCE
;
A
#
# COMPACT_ATOMS: atom_id res chain seq x y z
N MET A 1 -69.73 67.30 21.18
CA MET A 1 -69.95 66.17 20.23
C MET A 1 -68.66 65.66 19.57
N THR A 2 -67.47 66.15 19.93
CA THR A 2 -66.19 65.82 19.26
C THR A 2 -65.56 64.49 19.72
N GLY A 3 -65.84 64.01 20.93
CA GLY A 3 -65.22 62.80 21.48
C GLY A 3 -65.58 61.50 20.73
N GLY A 4 -66.81 61.36 20.23
CA GLY A 4 -67.24 60.16 19.50
C GLY A 4 -66.54 59.95 18.16
N SER A 5 -66.19 61.04 17.45
CA SER A 5 -65.46 60.97 16.19
C SER A 5 -63.98 60.58 16.39
N SER A 6 -63.39 60.93 17.54
CA SER A 6 -62.02 60.53 17.90
C SER A 6 -61.92 59.04 18.20
N LEU A 7 -62.87 58.49 18.97
CA LEU A 7 -62.90 57.08 19.35
C LEU A 7 -63.13 56.13 18.16
N LEU A 8 -63.88 56.56 17.15
CA LEU A 8 -64.06 55.80 15.91
C LEU A 8 -62.75 55.64 15.14
N LYS A 9 -61.99 56.73 14.97
CA LYS A 9 -60.68 56.71 14.30
C LYS A 9 -59.68 55.82 15.01
N GLU A 10 -59.70 55.82 16.35
CA GLU A 10 -58.83 54.98 17.15
C GLU A 10 -59.20 53.50 17.05
N ASN A 11 -60.49 53.15 17.00
CA ASN A 11 -60.93 51.78 16.73
C ASN A 11 -60.55 51.28 15.34
N GLU A 12 -60.69 52.12 14.31
CA GLU A 12 -60.28 51.78 12.95
C GLU A 12 -58.77 51.52 12.88
N LYS A 13 -57.97 52.37 13.55
CA LYS A 13 -56.53 52.16 13.65
C LYS A 13 -56.19 50.85 14.37
N LEU A 14 -56.78 50.60 15.54
CA LEU A 14 -56.54 49.37 16.30
C LEU A 14 -56.92 48.11 15.50
N LYS A 15 -57.95 48.19 14.67
CA LYS A 15 -58.33 47.09 13.78
C LYS A 15 -57.25 46.84 12.73
N SER A 16 -56.75 47.90 12.08
CA SER A 16 -55.65 47.81 11.13
C SER A 16 -54.38 47.24 11.78
N ASP A 17 -54.01 47.75 12.95
CA ASP A 17 -52.83 47.29 13.69
C ASP A 17 -52.97 45.81 14.09
N ASN A 18 -54.17 45.36 14.50
CA ASN A 18 -54.44 43.96 14.78
C ASN A 18 -54.31 43.07 13.54
N GLU A 19 -54.82 43.51 12.38
CA GLU A 19 -54.66 42.78 11.11
C GLU A 19 -53.16 42.68 10.73
N GLU A 20 -52.38 43.73 10.95
CA GLU A 20 -50.93 43.72 10.73
C GLU A 20 -50.21 42.75 11.67
N PHE A 21 -50.54 42.75 12.97
CA PHE A 21 -49.93 41.82 13.92
C PHE A 21 -50.25 40.36 13.60
N GLN A 22 -51.44 40.06 13.09
CA GLN A 22 -51.80 38.72 12.64
C GLN A 22 -50.92 38.29 11.45
N LEU A 23 -50.68 39.18 10.49
CA LEU A 23 -49.78 38.91 9.36
C LEU A 23 -48.33 38.69 9.82
N GLN A 24 -47.86 39.49 10.79
CA GLN A 24 -46.53 39.30 11.37
C GLN A 24 -46.40 37.96 12.11
N LEU A 25 -47.42 37.56 12.87
CA LEU A 25 -47.46 36.26 13.55
C LEU A 25 -47.36 35.11 12.55
N GLN A 26 -48.13 35.16 11.46
CA GLN A 26 -48.08 34.15 10.41
C GLN A 26 -46.69 34.11 9.75
N ALA A 27 -46.10 35.25 9.44
CA ALA A 27 -44.75 35.31 8.87
C ALA A 27 -43.68 34.72 9.80
N PHE A 28 -43.81 34.91 11.12
CA PHE A 28 -42.91 34.29 12.09
C PHE A 28 -43.13 32.78 12.21
N GLU A 29 -44.37 32.31 12.12
CA GLU A 29 -44.68 30.88 12.10
C GLU A 29 -44.07 30.20 10.87
N ASP A 30 -44.19 30.82 9.69
CA ASP A 30 -43.54 30.35 8.47
C ASP A 30 -42.01 30.31 8.61
N GLN A 31 -41.41 31.35 9.19
CA GLN A 31 -39.97 31.37 9.48
C GLN A 31 -39.54 30.28 10.47
N GLN A 32 -40.38 29.96 11.47
CA GLN A 32 -40.09 28.88 12.41
C GLN A 32 -40.09 27.52 11.72
N ASN A 33 -41.06 27.27 10.83
CA ASN A 33 -41.16 26.03 10.06
C ASN A 33 -39.96 25.87 9.11
N ASP A 34 -39.56 26.95 8.43
CA ASP A 34 -38.37 26.94 7.57
C ASP A 34 -37.10 26.64 8.38
N LEU A 35 -36.95 27.30 9.54
CA LEU A 35 -35.79 27.08 10.40
C LEU A 35 -35.75 25.63 10.93
N GLU A 36 -36.89 25.07 11.32
CA GLU A 36 -36.98 23.67 11.74
C GLU A 36 -36.58 22.71 10.62
N SER A 37 -37.00 22.97 9.37
CA SER A 37 -36.54 22.19 8.22
C SER A 37 -35.03 22.26 8.03
N THR A 38 -34.42 23.44 8.18
CA THR A 38 -32.96 23.56 8.05
C THR A 38 -32.20 22.85 9.17
N ILE A 39 -32.74 22.88 10.40
CA ILE A 39 -32.14 22.17 11.54
C ILE A 39 -32.08 20.66 11.25
N ASN A 40 -33.19 20.08 10.78
CA ASN A 40 -33.23 18.66 10.44
C ASN A 40 -32.21 18.28 9.35
N GLU A 41 -32.06 19.11 8.31
CA GLU A 41 -31.05 18.91 7.26
C GLU A 41 -29.62 18.91 7.84
N TYR A 42 -29.31 19.86 8.74
CA TYR A 42 -27.99 19.92 9.37
C TYR A 42 -27.75 18.77 10.36
N GLU A 43 -28.78 18.28 11.04
CA GLU A 43 -28.69 17.10 11.91
C GLU A 43 -28.38 15.83 11.10
N GLU A 44 -29.07 15.62 9.97
CA GLU A 44 -28.78 14.50 9.06
C GLU A 44 -27.36 14.58 8.49
N LYS A 45 -26.93 15.77 8.06
CA LYS A 45 -25.56 15.99 7.57
C LYS A 45 -24.52 15.75 8.65
N SER A 46 -24.79 16.17 9.89
CA SER A 46 -23.91 15.92 11.04
C SER A 46 -23.78 14.43 11.32
N ALA A 47 -24.87 13.66 11.24
CA ALA A 47 -24.85 12.22 11.45
C ALA A 47 -24.03 11.51 10.37
N SER A 48 -24.21 11.87 9.09
CA SER A 48 -23.43 11.32 7.97
C SER A 48 -21.94 11.63 8.09
N LEU A 49 -21.57 12.84 8.53
CA LEU A 49 -20.17 13.22 8.72
C LEU A 49 -19.50 12.45 9.87
N GLU A 50 -20.24 12.14 10.94
CA GLU A 50 -19.68 11.37 12.05
C GLU A 50 -19.48 9.89 11.66
N GLU A 51 -20.34 9.33 10.81
CA GLU A 51 -20.16 8.00 10.23
C GLU A 51 -18.92 7.95 9.33
N GLU A 52 -18.76 8.89 8.40
CA GLU A 52 -17.58 9.00 7.52
C GLU A 52 -16.28 9.15 8.32
N LYS A 53 -16.30 9.97 9.36
CA LYS A 53 -15.14 10.15 10.25
C LYS A 53 -14.78 8.85 10.97
N SER A 54 -15.78 8.08 11.43
CA SER A 54 -15.53 6.79 12.07
C SER A 54 -14.93 5.78 11.09
N GLU A 55 -15.33 5.78 9.83
CA GLU A 55 -14.76 4.92 8.79
C GLU A 55 -13.29 5.27 8.52
N ILE A 56 -13.00 6.57 8.35
CA ILE A 56 -11.63 7.07 8.16
C ILE A 56 -10.72 6.71 9.34
N GLU A 57 -11.23 6.74 10.57
CA GLU A 57 -10.47 6.39 11.76
C GLU A 57 -10.11 4.90 11.80
N ASN A 58 -11.05 4.01 11.43
CA ASN A 58 -10.78 2.58 11.30
C ASN A 58 -9.76 2.27 10.19
N ASP A 59 -9.87 2.95 9.05
CA ASP A 59 -8.94 2.81 7.94
C ASP A 59 -7.54 3.28 8.34
N LYS A 60 -7.45 4.40 9.07
CA LYS A 60 -6.18 4.91 9.59
C LYS A 60 -5.52 3.89 10.53
N ASP A 61 -6.27 3.30 11.45
CA ASP A 61 -5.73 2.30 12.37
C ASP A 61 -5.22 1.07 11.59
N THR A 62 -5.97 0.61 10.60
CA THR A 62 -5.56 -0.49 9.72
C THR A 62 -4.28 -0.17 8.95
N MET A 63 -4.16 1.04 8.41
CA MET A 63 -2.94 1.48 7.72
C MET A 63 -1.76 1.62 8.67
N GLN A 64 -1.98 2.02 9.92
CA GLN A 64 -0.94 2.08 10.94
C GLN A 64 -0.40 0.69 11.28
N ASP A 65 -1.29 -0.29 11.44
CA ASP A 65 -0.90 -1.69 11.66
C ASP A 65 -0.10 -2.24 10.47
N GLU A 66 -0.49 -1.93 9.23
CA GLU A 66 0.27 -2.34 8.04
C GLU A 66 1.66 -1.69 7.98
N VAL A 67 1.76 -0.40 8.30
CA VAL A 67 3.04 0.31 8.37
C VAL A 67 3.95 -0.29 9.45
N GLU A 68 3.40 -0.64 10.62
CA GLU A 68 4.17 -1.29 11.69
C GLU A 68 4.68 -2.66 11.23
N ASN A 69 3.83 -3.49 10.62
CA ASN A 69 4.22 -4.78 10.08
C ASN A 69 5.32 -4.68 9.02
N LEU A 70 5.20 -3.74 8.09
CA LEU A 70 6.22 -3.51 7.06
C LEU A 70 7.53 -2.98 7.65
N THR A 71 7.46 -2.19 8.72
CA THR A 71 8.64 -1.69 9.42
C THR A 71 9.40 -2.86 10.05
N ILE A 72 8.71 -3.75 10.77
CA ILE A 72 9.31 -4.95 11.36
C ILE A 72 9.93 -5.84 10.28
N LEU A 73 9.23 -6.05 9.16
CA LEU A 73 9.74 -6.87 8.07
C LEU A 73 11.02 -6.28 7.45
N ASN A 74 11.10 -4.95 7.32
CA ASN A 74 12.30 -4.30 6.83
C ASN A 74 13.46 -4.44 7.83
N ASP A 75 13.22 -4.25 9.12
CA ASP A 75 14.24 -4.43 10.16
C ASP A 75 14.78 -5.88 10.18
N ASP A 76 13.92 -6.87 9.98
CA ASP A 76 14.31 -8.28 9.88
C ASP A 76 15.14 -8.55 8.61
N LEU A 77 14.75 -7.99 7.47
CA LEU A 77 15.49 -8.11 6.22
C LEU A 77 16.87 -7.43 6.30
N GLU A 78 16.97 -6.28 6.96
CA GLU A 78 18.24 -5.58 7.19
C GLU A 78 19.19 -6.43 8.04
N GLN A 79 18.68 -7.06 9.11
CA GLN A 79 19.47 -7.99 9.93
C GLN A 79 19.94 -9.22 9.15
N GLU A 80 19.09 -9.79 8.28
CA GLU A 80 19.47 -10.93 7.45
C GLU A 80 20.57 -10.55 6.44
N VAL A 81 20.49 -9.36 5.84
CA VAL A 81 21.54 -8.84 4.95
C VAL A 81 22.87 -8.72 5.71
N GLU A 82 22.87 -8.15 6.92
CA GLU A 82 24.08 -8.04 7.76
C GLU A 82 24.67 -9.42 8.11
N HIS A 83 23.81 -10.39 8.41
CA HIS A 83 24.22 -11.76 8.70
C HIS A 83 24.92 -12.40 7.49
N LEU A 84 24.30 -12.32 6.31
CA LEU A 84 24.84 -12.88 5.08
C LEU A 84 26.16 -12.21 4.66
N GLU A 85 26.29 -10.90 4.84
CA GLU A 85 27.54 -10.19 4.61
C GLU A 85 28.68 -10.71 5.50
N THR A 86 28.37 -10.97 6.77
CA THR A 86 29.31 -11.55 7.74
C THR A 86 29.71 -12.98 7.33
N GLU A 87 28.76 -13.80 6.92
CA GLU A 87 29.05 -15.16 6.43
C GLU A 87 29.94 -15.13 5.18
N LEU A 88 29.66 -14.24 4.23
CA LEU A 88 30.45 -14.08 3.01
C LEU A 88 31.88 -13.65 3.34
N ALA A 89 32.06 -12.71 4.27
CA ALA A 89 33.38 -12.28 4.73
C ALA A 89 34.17 -13.45 5.35
N ASN A 90 33.53 -14.25 6.20
CA ASN A 90 34.12 -15.44 6.81
C ASN A 90 34.49 -16.50 5.76
N ALA A 91 33.60 -16.77 4.81
CA ALA A 91 33.84 -17.72 3.72
C ALA A 91 35.02 -17.27 2.84
N LYS A 92 35.10 -15.97 2.52
CA LYS A 92 36.21 -15.39 1.75
C LYS A 92 37.55 -15.56 2.47
N SER A 93 37.61 -15.27 3.77
CA SER A 93 38.83 -15.50 4.58
C SER A 93 39.23 -16.98 4.61
N LYS A 94 38.25 -17.89 4.70
CA LYS A 94 38.50 -19.34 4.64
C LYS A 94 39.07 -19.78 3.28
N VAL A 95 38.60 -19.22 2.18
CA VAL A 95 39.16 -19.47 0.84
C VAL A 95 40.59 -18.94 0.73
N GLU A 96 40.87 -17.74 1.24
CA GLU A 96 42.24 -17.16 1.25
C GLU A 96 43.23 -18.03 2.06
N THR A 97 42.81 -18.54 3.22
CA THR A 97 43.66 -19.43 4.03
C THR A 97 43.89 -20.81 3.39
N LEU A 98 42.87 -21.39 2.74
CA LEU A 98 43.00 -22.67 2.03
C LEU A 98 43.87 -22.56 0.77
N THR A 99 43.79 -21.44 0.05
CA THR A 99 44.64 -21.16 -1.12
C THR A 99 46.10 -20.92 -0.70
N ALA A 100 46.35 -20.20 0.40
CA ALA A 100 47.69 -20.02 0.96
C ALA A 100 48.32 -21.35 1.42
N ASN A 101 47.55 -22.25 2.04
CA ASN A 101 48.04 -23.57 2.46
C ASN A 101 48.31 -24.51 1.27
N SER A 102 47.63 -24.34 0.14
CA SER A 102 47.84 -25.14 -1.07
C SER A 102 49.15 -24.80 -1.80
N ILE A 103 49.74 -23.61 -1.55
CA ILE A 103 51.00 -23.16 -2.18
C ILE A 103 52.24 -23.61 -1.39
N SER A 104 52.11 -23.92 -0.08
CA SER A 104 53.24 -24.32 0.78
C SER A 104 53.53 -25.83 0.78
N GLY A 105 52.74 -26.63 0.06
CA GLY A 105 52.79 -28.10 0.11
C GLY A 105 52.83 -28.80 -1.23
N ASN A 106 53.76 -28.47 -2.14
CA ASN A 106 54.26 -29.48 -3.10
C ASN A 106 55.60 -29.09 -3.74
N SER A 107 56.70 -29.62 -3.20
CA SER A 107 57.98 -29.74 -3.91
C SER A 107 58.05 -31.10 -4.62
N ASN A 108 58.40 -31.07 -5.90
CA ASN A 108 58.76 -32.18 -6.79
C ASN A 108 57.69 -33.23 -7.19
N SER A 109 57.14 -33.08 -8.39
CA SER A 109 57.22 -34.17 -9.38
C SER A 109 57.02 -33.70 -10.83
N SER A 110 57.93 -34.22 -11.64
CA SER A 110 58.14 -34.15 -13.08
C SER A 110 56.93 -34.50 -13.97
N VAL A 111 57.06 -34.09 -15.25
CA VAL A 111 56.52 -34.69 -16.48
C VAL A 111 55.41 -33.91 -17.22
N THR A 112 55.87 -33.44 -18.38
CA THR A 112 55.32 -33.15 -19.71
C THR A 112 53.93 -33.65 -20.15
N VAL A 113 53.45 -32.94 -21.19
CA VAL A 113 52.54 -33.27 -22.34
C VAL A 113 51.02 -33.25 -22.19
N GLU A 114 50.44 -32.23 -22.85
CA GLU A 114 49.44 -32.30 -23.93
C GLU A 114 48.07 -32.98 -23.71
N SER A 115 47.02 -32.21 -24.04
CA SER A 115 45.68 -32.63 -24.45
C SER A 115 44.80 -33.35 -23.43
N SER A 116 43.80 -32.64 -22.91
CA SER A 116 42.39 -33.09 -22.96
C SER A 116 41.45 -32.11 -22.25
N LYS A 117 40.50 -31.58 -23.02
CA LYS A 117 39.08 -31.43 -22.65
C LYS A 117 38.80 -30.74 -21.31
N PHE A 118 38.64 -29.42 -21.35
CA PHE A 118 37.98 -28.66 -20.29
C PHE A 118 36.54 -29.18 -20.12
N SER A 119 36.34 -30.07 -19.15
CA SER A 119 35.03 -30.45 -18.63
C SER A 119 34.56 -29.39 -17.63
N SER A 120 33.53 -28.65 -18.04
CA SER A 120 32.33 -28.39 -17.23
C SER A 120 32.52 -28.13 -15.73
N SER A 121 32.72 -26.86 -15.36
CA SER A 121 31.87 -26.29 -14.30
C SER A 121 30.46 -26.20 -14.89
N GLY A 122 29.62 -27.19 -14.60
CA GLY A 122 28.37 -27.46 -15.32
C GLY A 122 27.42 -26.28 -15.34
N SER A 123 27.43 -25.53 -16.44
CA SER A 123 26.27 -24.72 -16.82
C SER A 123 25.16 -25.71 -17.17
N VAL A 124 24.22 -25.88 -16.25
CA VAL A 124 22.96 -26.55 -16.56
C VAL A 124 22.37 -25.85 -17.78
N TYR A 125 21.96 -26.63 -18.79
CA TYR A 125 21.39 -26.12 -20.03
C TYR A 125 20.21 -27.00 -20.42
N TYR A 126 19.05 -26.38 -20.63
CA TYR A 126 17.85 -27.05 -21.09
C TYR A 126 17.58 -26.67 -22.54
N LYS A 127 17.37 -27.67 -23.40
CA LYS A 127 17.06 -27.44 -24.82
C LYS A 127 15.67 -26.84 -25.00
N ASN A 128 14.73 -27.17 -24.11
CA ASN A 128 13.34 -26.72 -24.14
C ASN A 128 12.67 -26.86 -22.77
N CYS A 129 11.46 -26.29 -22.65
CA CYS A 129 10.69 -26.32 -21.41
C CYS A 129 10.17 -27.68 -20.98
N SER A 130 10.10 -28.67 -21.87
CA SER A 130 9.74 -30.03 -21.46
C SER A 130 10.88 -30.67 -20.68
N GLU A 131 12.12 -30.52 -21.16
CA GLU A 131 13.33 -31.00 -20.47
C GLU A 131 13.51 -30.31 -19.11
N ALA A 132 13.28 -28.99 -19.03
CA ALA A 132 13.34 -28.25 -17.76
C ALA A 132 12.28 -28.72 -16.74
N ARG A 133 11.06 -29.02 -17.20
CA ARG A 133 9.98 -29.55 -16.33
C ARG A 133 10.24 -30.99 -15.89
N GLU A 134 10.74 -31.84 -16.77
CA GLU A 134 11.13 -33.21 -16.44
C GLU A 134 12.27 -33.26 -15.42
N ALA A 135 13.19 -32.29 -15.50
CA ALA A 135 14.25 -32.09 -14.51
C ALA A 135 13.77 -31.43 -13.20
N GLY A 136 12.50 -31.01 -13.12
CA GLY A 136 11.95 -30.31 -11.96
C GLY A 136 12.48 -28.89 -11.75
N ALA A 137 13.03 -28.28 -12.80
CA ALA A 137 13.68 -26.97 -12.74
C ALA A 137 12.78 -25.81 -13.22
N ALA A 138 11.59 -26.10 -13.74
CA ALA A 138 10.64 -25.07 -14.18
C ALA A 138 9.75 -24.60 -13.01
N PRO A 139 9.45 -23.29 -12.89
CA PRO A 139 9.89 -22.19 -13.77
C PRO A 139 11.38 -21.84 -13.59
N VAL A 140 12.09 -21.57 -14.69
CA VAL A 140 13.53 -21.26 -14.70
C VAL A 140 13.70 -19.74 -14.78
N ARG A 141 14.22 -19.09 -13.73
CA ARG A 141 14.28 -17.62 -13.68
C ARG A 141 15.60 -17.07 -14.20
N THR A 142 15.59 -15.82 -14.64
CA THR A 142 16.82 -15.11 -15.03
C THR A 142 17.82 -15.12 -13.88
N GLY A 143 19.02 -15.65 -14.14
CA GLY A 143 20.07 -15.83 -13.13
C GLY A 143 20.17 -17.26 -12.58
N ASP A 144 19.13 -18.09 -12.76
CA ASP A 144 19.18 -19.50 -12.36
C ASP A 144 20.08 -20.32 -13.31
N PRO A 145 20.81 -21.32 -12.78
CA PRO A 145 21.48 -22.31 -13.61
C PRO A 145 20.48 -23.02 -14.53
N GLY A 146 20.65 -22.91 -15.84
CA GLY A 146 19.70 -23.46 -16.81
C GLY A 146 18.87 -22.41 -17.54
N TYR A 147 18.88 -21.14 -17.09
CA TYR A 147 18.18 -20.07 -17.79
C TYR A 147 18.79 -19.82 -19.17
N ALA A 148 17.93 -19.73 -20.17
CA ALA A 148 18.28 -19.33 -21.51
C ALA A 148 17.11 -18.59 -22.15
N SER A 149 17.39 -17.55 -22.93
CA SER A 149 16.36 -16.69 -23.55
C SER A 149 15.43 -17.42 -24.53
N ASN A 150 15.78 -18.65 -24.95
CA ASN A 150 14.89 -19.50 -25.75
C ASN A 150 13.83 -20.24 -24.92
N LEU A 151 13.91 -20.19 -23.59
CA LEU A 151 12.96 -20.76 -22.64
C LEU A 151 11.91 -19.74 -22.17
N ASP A 152 12.25 -18.45 -22.25
CA ASP A 152 11.41 -17.30 -21.93
C ASP A 152 10.85 -16.72 -23.25
N ARG A 153 9.57 -17.01 -23.54
CA ARG A 153 8.98 -16.73 -24.85
C ARG A 153 8.52 -15.27 -24.97
N ASP A 154 8.11 -14.67 -23.87
CA ASP A 154 7.55 -13.33 -23.77
C ASP A 154 8.53 -12.30 -23.20
N GLY A 155 9.66 -12.75 -22.64
CA GLY A 155 10.81 -11.93 -22.27
C GLY A 155 10.65 -11.27 -20.89
N ASP A 156 9.83 -11.83 -20.01
CA ASP A 156 9.54 -11.27 -18.68
C ASP A 156 10.56 -11.70 -17.61
N GLY A 157 11.50 -12.59 -17.98
CA GLY A 157 12.54 -13.12 -17.12
C GLY A 157 12.19 -14.43 -16.42
N ILE A 158 11.04 -15.04 -16.72
CA ILE A 158 10.57 -16.33 -16.19
C ILE A 158 10.41 -17.33 -17.35
N GLY A 159 11.39 -18.21 -17.51
CA GLY A 159 11.34 -19.28 -18.50
C GLY A 159 10.41 -20.42 -18.11
N CYS A 160 9.70 -20.96 -19.10
CA CYS A 160 8.89 -22.18 -18.99
C CYS A 160 7.67 -22.11 -18.05
N GLU A 161 7.02 -20.96 -17.98
CA GLU A 161 5.61 -20.85 -17.58
C GLU A 161 4.66 -21.72 -18.43
#